data_AF-A0A1V1P4T9-F1
#
_entry.id   AF-A0A1V1P4T9-F1
#
_cell.length_a   1.000
_cell.length_b   1.000
_cell.length_c   1.000
_cell.angle_alpha   90.00
_cell.angle_beta   90.00
_cell.angle_gamma   90.00
#
_symmetry.space_group_name_H-M   'P 1'
#
loop_
_entity.id
_entity.type
_entity.pdbx_description
1 polymer ?
#
loop_
_entity_poly.entity_id
_entity_poly.type
_entity_poly.pdbx_seq_one_letter_code
_entity_poly.pdbx_strand_id
1 'polypeptide(L)' 'MIFPTKHTNFSKSLLGFGSYVLTTLKTPLSVDDLWKQYHIDYENGVYPAKQSFDNLLLTLIFLHSINAVNEQNGLIIKCV' A
#
# COMPACT_ATOMS: atom_id res chain seq x y z
N MET A 1 7.45 -8.41 4.59
CA MET A 1 8.31 -8.13 5.75
C MET A 1 8.14 -6.67 6.15
N ILE A 2 7.99 -6.37 7.45
CA ILE A 2 7.75 -4.98 7.92
C ILE A 2 8.94 -4.09 7.58
N PHE A 3 10.17 -4.53 7.89
CA PHE A 3 11.40 -3.86 7.52
C PHE A 3 12.09 -4.54 6.31
N PRO A 4 12.85 -3.78 5.51
CA PRO A 4 13.72 -4.36 4.50
C PRO A 4 14.80 -5.22 5.18
N THR A 5 15.10 -6.40 4.62
CA THR A 5 16.27 -7.17 5.02
C THR A 5 17.52 -6.61 4.35
N LYS A 6 18.70 -7.00 4.84
CA LYS A 6 20.00 -6.61 4.26
C LYS A 6 19.95 -6.80 2.73
N HIS A 7 20.18 -5.73 1.98
CA HIS A 7 20.15 -5.66 0.50
C HIS A 7 18.77 -5.72 -0.22
N THR A 8 17.64 -5.56 0.46
CA THR A 8 16.34 -5.40 -0.22
C THR A 8 15.96 -3.93 -0.44
N ASN A 9 15.46 -3.61 -1.63
CA ASN A 9 14.93 -2.27 -1.95
C ASN A 9 13.83 -1.89 -0.94
N PHE A 10 13.86 -0.67 -0.40
CA PHE A 10 12.87 -0.18 0.57
C PHE A 10 11.43 -0.30 0.06
N SER A 11 11.19 -0.16 -1.24
CA SER A 11 9.89 -0.39 -1.88
C SER A 11 9.39 -1.84 -1.79
N LYS A 12 10.23 -2.79 -1.37
CA LYS A 12 9.81 -4.18 -1.05
C LYS A 12 9.30 -4.33 0.38
N SER A 13 9.56 -3.37 1.27
CA SER A 13 9.08 -3.40 2.66
C SER A 13 7.62 -2.93 2.75
N LEU A 14 6.94 -3.31 3.83
CA LEU A 14 5.58 -2.81 4.11
C LEU A 14 5.57 -1.30 4.38
N LEU A 15 6.68 -0.74 4.88
CA LEU A 15 6.82 0.71 5.07
C LEU A 15 6.89 1.45 3.73
N GLY A 16 7.73 0.97 2.81
CA GLY A 16 7.82 1.53 1.46
C GLY A 16 6.51 1.41 0.69
N PHE A 17 5.86 0.24 0.80
CA PHE A 17 4.57 0.04 0.16
C PHE A 17 3.44 0.83 0.84
N GLY A 18 3.48 0.98 2.16
CA GLY A 18 2.55 1.82 2.91
C GLY A 18 2.65 3.29 2.52
N SER A 19 3.86 3.80 2.31
CA SER A 19 4.04 5.15 1.77
C SER A 19 3.37 5.31 0.41
N TYR A 20 3.54 4.32 -0.48
CA TYR A 20 2.86 4.32 -1.79
C TYR A 20 1.33 4.33 -1.63
N VAL A 21 0.77 3.43 -0.81
CA VAL A 21 -0.68 3.37 -0.55
C VAL A 21 -1.21 4.70 -0.02
N LEU A 22 -0.52 5.33 0.93
CA LEU A 22 -0.90 6.64 1.49
C LEU A 22 -0.79 7.81 0.50
N THR A 23 0.07 7.70 -0.51
CA THR A 23 0.15 8.69 -1.60
C THR A 23 -0.91 8.47 -2.68
N THR A 24 -1.34 7.22 -2.86
CA THR A 24 -2.40 6.83 -3.80
C THR A 24 -3.79 7.16 -3.26
N LEU A 25 -4.01 7.04 -1.94
CA LEU A 25 -5.25 7.41 -1.22
C LEU A 25 -5.46 8.93 -1.12
N LYS A 26 -5.55 9.61 -2.28
CA LYS A 26 -6.03 11.00 -2.39
C LYS A 26 -7.55 11.09 -2.30
N THR A 27 -8.23 10.02 -2.70
CA THR A 27 -9.66 9.80 -2.59
C THR A 27 -9.91 8.45 -1.91
N PRO A 28 -11.09 8.23 -1.29
CA PRO A 28 -11.49 6.91 -0.85
C PRO A 28 -11.42 5.91 -2.00
N LEU A 29 -10.79 4.75 -1.79
CA LEU A 29 -10.65 3.70 -2.81
C LEU A 29 -10.96 2.34 -2.20
N SER A 30 -11.56 1.45 -2.98
CA SER A 30 -11.70 0.05 -2.57
C SER A 30 -10.33 -0.65 -2.57
N VAL A 31 -10.24 -1.78 -1.89
CA VAL A 31 -9.02 -2.62 -1.91
C VAL A 31 -8.73 -3.10 -3.34
N ASP A 32 -9.75 -3.41 -4.13
CA ASP A 32 -9.60 -3.82 -5.53
C ASP A 32 -9.06 -2.68 -6.40
N ASP A 33 -9.52 -1.45 -6.19
CA ASP A 33 -9.05 -0.29 -6.95
C ASP A 33 -7.61 0.07 -6.59
N LEU A 34 -7.25 -0.02 -5.30
CA LEU A 34 -5.86 0.12 -4.86
C LEU A 34 -4.96 -0.93 -5.51
N TRP A 35 -5.41 -2.18 -5.60
CA TRP A 35 -4.65 -3.26 -6.22
C TRP A 35 -4.48 -3.07 -7.73
N LYS A 36 -5.54 -2.64 -8.42
CA LYS A 36 -5.49 -2.28 -9.85
C LYS A 36 -4.53 -1.12 -10.10
N GLN A 37 -4.62 -0.06 -9.30
CA GLN A 37 -3.74 1.11 -9.44
C GLN A 37 -2.28 0.75 -9.22
N TYR A 38 -1.99 -0.07 -8.20
CA TYR A 38 -0.66 -0.62 -7.97
C TYR A 38 -0.13 -1.40 -9.18
N HIS A 39 -0.95 -2.24 -9.80
CA HIS A 39 -0.56 -2.98 -10.99
C HIS A 39 -0.22 -2.05 -12.16
N ILE A 40 -1.04 -1.03 -12.41
CA ILE A 40 -0.78 -0.03 -13.45
C ILE A 40 0.55 0.70 -13.20
N ASP A 41 0.77 1.15 -11.96
CA ASP A 41 1.99 1.88 -11.58
C ASP A 41 3.25 0.99 -11.62
N TYR A 42 3.10 -0.31 -11.34
CA TYR A 42 4.19 -1.27 -11.48
C TYR A 42 4.56 -1.51 -12.95
N GLU A 43 3.57 -1.75 -13.83
CA GLU A 43 3.81 -1.96 -15.27
C GLU A 43 4.37 -0.70 -15.95
N ASN A 44 3.96 0.49 -15.49
CA ASN A 44 4.48 1.76 -15.99
C ASN A 44 5.86 2.15 -15.39
N GLY A 45 6.42 1.34 -14.50
CA GLY A 45 7.71 1.61 -13.85
C GLY A 45 7.69 2.75 -12.81
N VAL A 46 6.51 3.21 -12.41
CA VAL A 46 6.33 4.24 -11.36
C VAL A 46 6.67 3.65 -9.99
N TYR A 47 6.25 2.41 -9.73
CA TYR A 47 6.60 1.68 -8.52
C TYR A 47 7.62 0.56 -8.80
N PRO A 48 8.84 0.62 -8.23
CA PRO A 48 9.96 -0.22 -8.67
C PRO A 48 9.98 -1.63 -8.08
N ALA A 49 8.96 -2.03 -7.31
CA ALA A 49 8.97 -3.27 -6.55
C ALA A 49 7.70 -4.08 -6.73
N LYS A 50 7.86 -5.36 -7.11
CA LYS A 50 6.77 -6.31 -7.13
C LYS A 50 6.31 -6.64 -5.71
N GLN A 51 5.02 -6.45 -5.47
CA GLN A 51 4.28 -6.79 -4.26
C GLN A 51 3.26 -7.88 -4.56
N SER A 52 2.93 -8.68 -3.54
CA SER A 52 1.80 -9.62 -3.57
C SER A 52 0.55 -8.96 -2.99
N PHE A 53 -0.61 -9.55 -3.28
CA PHE A 53 -1.87 -9.11 -2.69
C PHE A 53 -1.84 -9.27 -1.15
N ASP A 54 -1.21 -10.32 -0.64
CA ASP A 54 -1.01 -10.50 0.80
C ASP A 54 -0.23 -9.35 1.44
N ASN A 55 0.79 -8.82 0.73
CA ASN A 55 1.52 -7.66 1.20
C ASN A 55 0.66 -6.38 1.18
N LEU A 56 -0.27 -6.24 0.24
CA LEU A 56 -1.25 -5.14 0.26
C LEU A 56 -2.13 -5.24 1.50
N LEU A 57 -2.74 -6.40 1.75
CA LEU A 57 -3.58 -6.61 2.93
C LEU A 57 -2.82 -6.36 4.23
N LEU A 58 -1.61 -6.91 4.34
CA LEU A 58 -0.77 -6.72 5.53
C LEU A 58 -0.35 -5.25 5.71
N THR A 59 -0.12 -4.53 4.62
CA THR A 59 0.16 -3.09 4.64
C THR A 59 -1.06 -2.30 5.12
N LEU A 60 -2.26 -2.62 4.63
CA LEU A 60 -3.50 -1.97 5.06
C LEU A 60 -3.78 -2.22 6.54
N ILE A 61 -3.61 -3.46 7.02
CA ILE A 61 -3.75 -3.79 8.44
C ILE A 61 -2.73 -3.02 9.28
N PHE A 62 -1.48 -2.93 8.82
CA PHE A 62 -0.44 -2.14 9.49
C PHE A 62 -0.77 -0.65 9.53
N LEU A 63 -1.21 -0.07 8.41
CA LEU A 63 -1.59 1.35 8.36
C LEU A 63 -2.83 1.63 9.24
N HIS A 64 -3.77 0.69 9.29
CA HIS A 64 -4.94 0.80 10.15
C HIS A 64 -4.58 0.72 11.64
N SER A 65 -3.66 -0.16 12.02
CA SER A 65 -3.24 -0.31 13.42
C SER A 65 -2.52 0.91 13.99
N ILE A 66 -1.90 1.73 13.12
CA ILE A 66 -1.31 3.03 13.48
C ILE A 66 -2.25 4.21 13.21
N ASN A 67 -3.52 3.95 12.89
CA ASN A 67 -4.54 4.94 12.60
C ASN A 67 -4.21 5.88 11.42
N ALA A 68 -3.42 5.42 10.45
CA ALA A 68 -3.09 6.15 9.23
C ALA A 68 -4.15 5.98 8.13
N VAL A 69 -4.89 4.88 8.17
CA VAL A 69 -6.04 4.62 7.30
C VAL A 69 -7.21 4.03 8.10
N ASN A 70 -8.42 4.27 7.62
CA ASN A 70 -9.62 3.65 8.16
C ASN A 70 -10.44 3.00 7.04
N GLU A 71 -11.34 2.11 7.41
CA GLU A 71 -12.32 1.52 6.51
C GLU A 71 -13.68 2.19 6.75
N GLN A 72 -14.35 2.57 5.66
CA GLN A 72 -15.70 3.11 5.69
C GLN A 72 -16.49 2.64 4.47
N ASN A 73 -17.53 1.84 4.68
CA ASN A 73 -18.43 1.34 3.64
C ASN A 73 -17.73 0.59 2.48
N GLY A 74 -16.72 -0.22 2.80
CA GLY A 74 -15.91 -0.98 1.84
C GLY A 74 -14.80 -0.17 1.18
N LEU A 75 -14.62 1.09 1.58
CA LEU A 75 -13.59 1.98 1.05
C LEU A 75 -12.51 2.24 2.11
N ILE A 76 -11.27 2.27 1.67
CA ILE A 76 -10.14 2.69 2.47
C ILE A 76 -10.03 4.22 2.37
N ILE A 77 -10.02 4.87 3.52
CA ILE A 77 -9.86 6.32 3.67
C ILE A 77 -8.56 6.62 4.40
N LYS A 78 -7.87 7.68 4.00
CA LYS A 78 -6.69 8.18 4.71
C LYS A 78 -7.12 9.01 5.91
N CYS A 79 -6.55 8.71 7.08
CA CYS A 79 -6.72 9.54 8.28
C CYS A 79 -5.77 10.74 8.22
N VAL A 80 -6.22 11.91 8.68
CA VAL A 80 -5.44 13.16 8.74
C VAL A 80 -4.81 13.33 10.11
#